data_AF-F8P5I6-F1
#
_entry.id   AF-F8P5I6-F1
#
_cell.length_a   1.000
_cell.length_b   1.000
_cell.length_c   1.000
_cell.angle_alpha   90.00
_cell.angle_beta   90.00
_cell.angle_gamma   90.00
#
_symmetry.space_group_name_H-M   'P 1'
#
loop_
_entity.id
_entity.type
_entity.pdbx_description
1 polymer ?
#
loop_
_entity_poly.entity_id
_entity_poly.type
_entity_poly.pdbx_seq_one_letter_code
_entity_poly.pdbx_strand_id
1 'polypeptide(L)'
;MSKAAQAKLKEKEKAKAKKKAKKDDDDDAYTALSKNLWTSGSKPPVGSFETCAECEKQFTVTRYTIAANPGPGYLCHSCAKSGGNDPFKKPAAPRKRKVPGDKREVVNFEKIFPTLANICIEIITRHIDDVEALGNIGTINMDEISKALSKNRGLTPQNAPLFYDIQNTTLNIYDATSLTPPALQTLAHLNPNLTSLRLDFCGRIDNEVIADWCKSLPALTHLELFGPFLVRAPMWQTFFKSHPNLQSFLITQSPRFDDSCARSMAENCKSLRELRLKEVGKLCDEFTEPLKALPGLKLLDLSDPSVSMSEASLIDLMAVHGPTLTHLNLSGHKDITDAFLVEGIKPHARSLTSLTLSNVPLLTDVGVAGFFNTWADIDADMDGQVTTPNPPLVAICLSRNTELSSEALTAMLSHSGRALTHLNINGWKSVSSEALAMLSQAKDLKELDVGWCREVDDFVMKDLVEGCNHLKEVKCWGCNRVTGNSLKRSAITVYGIEAQSM
;
A
#
# COMPACT_ATOMS: atom_id res chain seq x y z
N MET A 1 -7.43 18.79 39.67
CA MET A 1 -7.11 17.70 40.62
C MET A 1 -5.61 17.67 40.86
N SER A 2 -5.14 17.75 42.11
CA SER A 2 -3.70 17.77 42.43
C SER A 2 -3.03 16.40 42.22
N LYS A 3 -1.72 16.36 41.94
CA LYS A 3 -0.94 15.11 41.78
C LYS A 3 -1.10 14.13 42.95
N ALA A 4 -1.36 14.63 44.16
CA ALA A 4 -1.64 13.81 45.34
C ALA A 4 -2.98 13.05 45.27
N ALA A 5 -4.00 13.60 44.58
CA ALA A 5 -5.29 12.94 44.41
C ALA A 5 -5.22 11.76 43.43
N GLN A 6 -4.40 11.88 42.36
CA GLN A 6 -4.17 10.80 41.41
C GLN A 6 -3.37 9.63 42.01
N ALA A 7 -2.42 9.91 42.91
CA ALA A 7 -1.67 8.87 43.62
C ALA A 7 -2.57 8.03 44.53
N LYS A 8 -3.48 8.67 45.27
CA LYS A 8 -4.44 7.97 46.16
C LYS A 8 -5.46 7.12 45.39
N LEU A 9 -5.85 7.53 44.19
CA LEU A 9 -6.72 6.73 43.30
C LEU A 9 -5.99 5.47 42.80
N LYS A 10 -4.74 5.61 42.35
CA LYS A 10 -3.91 4.48 41.91
C LYS A 10 -3.62 3.46 43.02
N GLU A 11 -3.46 3.91 44.27
CA GLU A 11 -3.30 2.99 45.41
C GLU A 11 -4.59 2.23 45.74
N LYS A 12 -5.76 2.90 45.68
CA LYS A 12 -7.06 2.23 45.87
C LYS A 12 -7.36 1.19 44.79
N GLU A 13 -6.98 1.44 43.54
CA GLU A 13 -7.12 0.47 42.44
C GLU A 13 -6.19 -0.74 42.61
N LYS A 14 -4.94 -0.53 43.02
CA LYS A 14 -4.01 -1.62 43.33
C LYS A 14 -4.47 -2.47 44.52
N ALA A 15 -5.11 -1.88 45.52
CA ALA A 15 -5.69 -2.61 46.65
C ALA A 15 -6.91 -3.46 46.23
N LYS A 16 -7.75 -2.95 45.32
CA LYS A 16 -8.87 -3.71 44.75
C LYS A 16 -8.40 -4.87 43.88
N ALA A 17 -7.36 -4.68 43.06
CA ALA A 17 -6.77 -5.74 42.25
C ALA A 17 -6.16 -6.88 43.09
N LYS A 18 -5.48 -6.54 44.20
CA LYS A 18 -4.95 -7.54 45.15
C LYS A 18 -6.03 -8.33 45.89
N LYS A 19 -7.19 -7.72 46.18
CA LYS A 19 -8.32 -8.44 46.79
C LYS A 19 -9.01 -9.39 45.80
N LYS A 20 -9.04 -9.05 44.51
CA LYS A 20 -9.62 -9.90 43.46
C LYS A 20 -8.74 -11.13 43.17
N ALA A 21 -7.41 -10.96 43.16
CA ALA A 21 -6.45 -12.05 42.97
C ALA A 21 -6.34 -13.05 44.14
N LYS A 22 -6.97 -12.77 45.29
CA LYS A 22 -6.96 -13.67 46.46
C LYS A 22 -8.23 -14.53 46.57
N LYS A 23 -9.14 -14.43 45.59
CA LYS A 23 -10.45 -15.11 45.62
C LYS A 23 -10.57 -16.25 44.59
N ASP A 24 -9.57 -16.48 43.76
CA ASP A 24 -9.56 -17.49 42.68
C ASP A 24 -8.46 -18.57 42.88
N ASP A 25 -8.07 -18.87 44.12
CA ASP A 25 -7.04 -19.89 44.42
C ASP A 25 -7.51 -20.85 45.54
N ASP A 26 -8.81 -21.19 45.50
CA ASP A 26 -9.39 -22.35 46.20
C ASP A 26 -9.83 -23.33 45.13
N ASP A 27 -8.93 -24.23 44.75
CA ASP A 27 -9.17 -25.60 44.29
C ASP A 27 -7.94 -26.06 43.51
N ASP A 28 -7.02 -26.78 44.16
CA ASP A 28 -6.33 -27.89 43.48
C ASP A 28 -5.64 -28.85 44.44
N ALA A 29 -5.94 -30.12 44.18
CA ALA A 29 -5.66 -31.34 44.92
C ALA A 29 -4.24 -31.56 45.45
N TYR A 30 -4.20 -32.08 46.68
CA TYR A 30 -3.04 -32.61 47.39
C TYR A 30 -2.55 -33.93 46.76
N THR A 31 -1.37 -33.93 46.13
CA THR A 31 -0.61 -35.16 45.84
C THR A 31 0.90 -34.93 46.02
N ALA A 32 1.44 -35.42 47.14
CA ALA A 32 2.86 -35.72 47.24
C ALA A 32 3.06 -37.05 47.96
N LEU A 33 3.46 -38.07 47.20
CA LEU A 33 3.89 -39.36 47.72
C LEU A 33 5.34 -39.31 48.23
N SER A 34 5.47 -39.68 49.51
CA SER A 34 6.50 -40.53 50.14
C SER A 34 7.95 -40.50 49.63
N LYS A 35 8.87 -40.10 50.52
CA LYS A 35 10.18 -40.76 50.67
C LYS A 35 10.54 -40.93 52.14
N ASN A 36 10.08 -42.05 52.70
CA ASN A 36 10.77 -42.77 53.75
C ASN A 36 12.14 -43.20 53.20
N LEU A 37 13.23 -42.58 53.65
CA LEU A 37 14.55 -43.21 53.61
C LEU A 37 15.17 -43.10 55.00
N TRP A 38 15.43 -44.27 55.58
CA TRP A 38 16.12 -44.53 56.85
C TRP A 38 15.23 -44.64 58.09
N THR A 39 14.57 -45.80 58.15
CA THR A 39 14.16 -46.46 59.39
C THR A 39 15.38 -47.04 60.11
N SER A 40 15.71 -46.51 61.28
CA SER A 40 16.40 -47.26 62.33
C SER A 40 15.92 -46.79 63.70
N GLY A 41 15.11 -47.62 64.36
CA GLY A 41 14.65 -47.42 65.74
C GLY A 41 13.34 -46.63 65.87
N SER A 42 12.37 -47.16 66.62
CA SER A 42 11.18 -46.42 67.05
C SER A 42 11.61 -45.19 67.85
N LYS A 43 11.12 -44.01 67.47
CA LYS A 43 11.40 -42.76 68.20
C LYS A 43 10.94 -42.90 69.66
N PRO A 44 11.76 -42.54 70.66
CA PRO A 44 11.34 -42.55 72.05
C PRO A 44 10.08 -41.70 72.27
N PRO A 45 9.25 -42.01 73.30
CA PRO A 45 8.04 -41.26 73.58
C PRO A 45 8.34 -39.77 73.81
N VAL A 46 7.48 -38.91 73.30
CA VAL A 46 7.59 -37.46 73.54
C VAL A 46 7.46 -37.20 75.05
N GLY A 47 8.45 -36.53 75.63
CA GLY A 47 8.54 -36.27 77.07
C GLY A 47 9.53 -37.16 77.83
N SER A 48 10.09 -38.21 77.22
CA SER A 48 11.19 -38.98 77.82
C SER A 48 12.53 -38.23 77.76
N PHE A 49 13.51 -38.67 78.54
CA PHE A 49 14.88 -38.14 78.47
C PHE A 49 15.77 -39.06 77.64
N GLU A 50 16.57 -38.47 76.76
CA GLU A 50 17.54 -39.17 75.91
C GLU A 50 18.87 -38.42 75.92
N THR A 51 19.98 -39.10 75.63
CA THR A 51 21.32 -38.48 75.58
C THR A 51 21.66 -38.07 74.15
N CYS A 52 22.09 -36.82 73.97
CA CYS A 52 22.43 -36.29 72.65
C CYS A 52 23.66 -37.01 72.08
N ALA A 53 23.56 -37.55 70.86
CA ALA A 53 24.65 -38.27 70.21
C ALA A 53 25.88 -37.39 69.88
N GLU A 54 25.72 -36.06 69.85
CA GLU A 54 26.80 -35.14 69.46
C GLU A 54 27.44 -34.40 70.64
N CYS A 55 26.65 -34.04 71.66
CA CYS A 55 27.17 -33.30 72.83
C CYS A 55 27.06 -34.06 74.15
N GLU A 56 26.56 -35.30 74.11
CA GLU A 56 26.44 -36.22 75.25
C GLU A 56 25.64 -35.69 76.46
N LYS A 57 24.91 -34.59 76.27
CA LYS A 57 24.01 -34.02 77.29
C LYS A 57 22.62 -34.65 77.20
N GLN A 58 22.03 -34.89 78.37
CA GLN A 58 20.64 -35.36 78.47
C GLN A 58 19.67 -34.25 78.04
N PHE A 59 18.68 -34.61 77.22
CA PHE A 59 17.66 -33.69 76.73
C PHE A 59 16.30 -34.38 76.68
N THR A 60 15.22 -33.59 76.74
CA THR A 60 13.86 -34.12 76.63
C THR A 60 13.49 -34.34 75.16
N VAL A 61 12.99 -35.53 74.84
CA VAL A 61 12.55 -35.90 73.50
C VAL A 61 11.26 -35.15 73.18
N THR A 62 11.25 -34.43 72.04
CA THR A 62 10.08 -33.72 71.53
C THR A 62 9.61 -34.34 70.23
N ARG A 63 8.42 -33.94 69.75
CA ARG A 63 7.91 -34.34 68.44
C ARG A 63 8.89 -34.01 67.30
N TYR A 64 9.74 -33.00 67.49
CA TYR A 64 10.71 -32.51 66.50
C TYR A 64 12.14 -33.03 66.70
N THR A 65 12.39 -33.94 67.67
CA THR A 65 13.72 -34.56 67.84
C THR A 65 14.11 -35.36 66.59
N ILE A 66 15.33 -35.18 66.09
CA ILE A 66 15.81 -35.81 64.86
C ILE A 66 16.87 -36.86 65.23
N ALA A 67 16.92 -37.97 64.48
CA ALA A 67 17.98 -38.96 64.62
C ALA A 67 19.33 -38.37 64.14
N ALA A 68 20.42 -38.74 64.81
CA ALA A 68 21.77 -38.35 64.41
C ALA A 68 22.15 -39.04 63.08
N ASN A 69 22.84 -38.31 62.21
CA ASN A 69 23.38 -38.83 60.96
C ASN A 69 24.85 -38.39 60.82
N PRO A 70 25.83 -39.33 60.80
CA PRO A 70 25.68 -40.80 60.84
C PRO A 70 25.23 -41.32 62.22
N GLY A 71 24.37 -42.35 62.26
CA GLY A 71 23.81 -42.93 63.50
C GLY A 71 24.69 -44.01 64.15
N PRO A 72 24.32 -44.56 65.34
CA PRO A 72 23.01 -44.48 66.02
C PRO A 72 22.89 -43.41 67.14
N GLY A 73 21.71 -42.79 67.30
CA GLY A 73 21.38 -41.87 68.40
C GLY A 73 20.44 -40.73 68.00
N TYR A 74 20.12 -39.81 68.92
CA TYR A 74 19.27 -38.64 68.66
C TYR A 74 19.99 -37.34 69.01
N LEU A 75 19.64 -36.23 68.33
CA LEU A 75 20.25 -34.92 68.57
C LEU A 75 19.33 -34.02 69.40
N CYS A 76 19.91 -33.28 70.35
CA CYS A 76 19.20 -32.21 71.04
C CYS A 76 18.92 -31.03 70.09
N HIS A 77 17.96 -30.16 70.44
CA HIS A 77 17.55 -29.05 69.58
C HIS A 77 18.72 -28.13 69.18
N SER A 78 19.64 -27.86 70.11
CA SER A 78 20.80 -27.01 69.86
C SER A 78 21.72 -27.62 68.80
N CYS A 79 22.05 -28.91 68.95
CA CYS A 79 22.87 -29.69 68.02
C CYS A 79 22.24 -29.82 66.63
N ALA A 80 20.94 -30.14 66.57
CA ALA A 80 20.20 -30.22 65.30
C ALA A 80 20.19 -28.89 64.53
N LYS A 81 20.07 -27.76 65.25
CA LYS A 81 20.10 -26.43 64.67
C LYS A 81 21.49 -26.04 64.16
N SER A 82 22.56 -26.36 64.90
CA SER A 82 23.94 -26.14 64.44
C SER A 82 24.30 -27.02 63.24
N GLY A 83 23.74 -28.22 63.14
CA GLY A 83 23.88 -29.12 61.99
C GLY A 83 23.03 -28.75 60.76
N GLY A 84 22.37 -27.58 60.75
CA GLY A 84 21.60 -27.09 59.60
C GLY A 84 20.19 -27.66 59.45
N ASN A 85 19.76 -28.54 60.35
CA ASN A 85 18.45 -29.18 60.36
C ASN A 85 17.53 -28.53 61.41
N ASP A 86 17.17 -27.26 61.20
CA ASP A 86 16.24 -26.50 62.05
C ASP A 86 14.77 -26.87 61.73
N PRO A 87 14.03 -27.54 62.63
CA PRO A 87 12.64 -27.96 62.40
C PRO A 87 11.64 -26.80 62.21
N PHE A 88 12.05 -25.55 62.50
CA PHE A 88 11.19 -24.36 62.41
C PHE A 88 11.54 -23.44 61.25
N LYS A 89 12.48 -23.82 60.37
CA LYS A 89 12.83 -23.04 59.18
C LYS A 89 11.70 -23.12 58.15
N LYS A 90 10.94 -22.01 58.00
CA LYS A 90 9.91 -21.88 56.96
C LYS A 90 10.52 -22.13 55.57
N PRO A 91 9.91 -22.96 54.70
CA PRO A 91 10.45 -23.20 53.36
C PRO A 91 10.47 -21.90 52.56
N ALA A 92 11.60 -21.62 51.91
CA ALA A 92 11.71 -20.48 51.00
C ALA A 92 10.71 -20.67 49.86
N ALA A 93 9.90 -19.63 49.58
CA ALA A 93 8.94 -19.67 48.48
C ALA A 93 9.65 -20.06 47.16
N PRO A 94 9.08 -20.97 46.36
CA PRO A 94 9.73 -21.41 45.13
C PRO A 94 9.90 -20.20 44.21
N ARG A 95 11.13 -19.96 43.75
CA ARG A 95 11.40 -18.98 42.70
C ARG A 95 10.52 -19.36 41.51
N LYS A 96 9.47 -18.57 41.22
CA LYS A 96 8.72 -18.70 39.96
C LYS A 96 9.75 -18.68 38.83
N ARG A 97 9.86 -19.79 38.09
CA ARG A 97 10.57 -19.82 36.81
C ARG A 97 9.99 -18.65 36.00
N LYS A 98 10.82 -17.70 35.59
CA LYS A 98 10.45 -16.80 34.50
C LYS A 98 10.07 -17.73 33.35
N VAL A 99 8.85 -17.57 32.83
CA VAL A 99 8.49 -18.12 31.52
C VAL A 99 9.66 -17.81 30.59
N PRO A 100 10.20 -18.78 29.83
CA PRO A 100 11.22 -18.46 28.84
C PRO A 100 10.65 -17.32 28.02
N GLY A 101 11.24 -16.12 28.11
CA GLY A 101 10.87 -15.04 27.21
C GLY A 101 10.95 -15.62 25.81
N ASP A 102 9.91 -15.39 25.01
CA ASP A 102 9.79 -15.93 23.66
C ASP A 102 11.17 -15.98 23.04
N LYS A 103 11.62 -17.21 22.76
CA LYS A 103 12.83 -17.41 21.98
C LYS A 103 12.67 -16.50 20.79
N ARG A 104 13.56 -15.51 20.69
CA ARG A 104 13.67 -14.51 19.62
C ARG A 104 12.91 -15.03 18.41
N GLU A 105 11.83 -14.34 18.04
CA GLU A 105 11.13 -14.60 16.78
C GLU A 105 12.22 -14.84 15.74
N VAL A 106 12.34 -16.10 15.31
CA VAL A 106 13.08 -16.39 14.10
C VAL A 106 12.17 -15.82 13.04
N VAL A 107 12.39 -14.54 12.73
CA VAL A 107 11.90 -13.93 11.51
C VAL A 107 12.47 -14.83 10.44
N ASN A 108 11.63 -15.71 9.88
CA ASN A 108 11.96 -16.37 8.64
C ASN A 108 12.12 -15.24 7.65
N PHE A 109 13.35 -14.76 7.48
CA PHE A 109 13.74 -14.05 6.29
C PHE A 109 13.65 -15.09 5.18
N GLU A 110 12.47 -15.22 4.57
CA GLU A 110 12.44 -15.58 3.16
C GLU A 110 13.22 -14.47 2.46
N LYS A 111 14.55 -14.63 2.37
CA LYS A 111 15.38 -13.80 1.52
C LYS A 111 14.91 -14.12 0.11
N ILE A 112 14.00 -13.30 -0.40
CA ILE A 112 13.71 -13.25 -1.82
C ILE A 112 15.03 -12.78 -2.45
N PHE A 113 15.80 -13.73 -2.98
CA PHE A 113 17.03 -13.41 -3.67
C PHE A 113 16.67 -12.73 -5.00
N PRO A 114 17.32 -11.61 -5.34
CA PRO A 114 17.13 -10.99 -6.64
C PRO A 114 17.52 -11.99 -7.72
N THR A 115 16.83 -11.93 -8.87
CA THR A 115 17.17 -12.75 -10.03
C THR A 115 18.58 -12.41 -10.50
N LEU A 116 19.24 -13.34 -11.20
CA LEU A 116 20.53 -13.06 -11.83
C LEU A 116 20.46 -11.83 -12.75
N ALA A 117 19.34 -11.69 -13.49
CA ALA A 117 19.09 -10.52 -14.33
C ALA A 117 19.11 -9.21 -13.52
N ASN A 118 18.43 -9.16 -12.37
CA ASN A 118 18.42 -7.97 -11.50
C ASN A 118 19.83 -7.65 -10.98
N ILE A 119 20.60 -8.66 -10.57
CA ILE A 119 22.00 -8.47 -10.13
C ILE A 119 22.85 -7.90 -11.28
N CYS A 120 22.71 -8.42 -12.49
CA CYS A 120 23.42 -7.91 -13.66
C CYS A 120 23.02 -6.45 -13.96
N ILE A 121 21.74 -6.12 -13.91
CA ILE A 121 21.24 -4.74 -14.11
C ILE A 121 21.83 -3.80 -13.06
N GLU A 122 21.89 -4.20 -11.78
CA GLU A 122 22.50 -3.41 -10.72
C GLU A 122 24.01 -3.16 -10.97
N ILE A 123 24.75 -4.17 -11.41
CA ILE A 123 26.18 -4.04 -11.73
C ILE A 123 26.37 -3.09 -12.93
N ILE A 124 25.62 -3.29 -14.01
CA ILE A 124 25.65 -2.41 -15.20
C ILE A 124 25.35 -0.97 -14.80
N THR A 125 24.29 -0.76 -14.01
CA THR A 125 23.88 0.58 -13.57
C THR A 125 24.97 1.26 -12.72
N ARG A 126 25.67 0.50 -11.87
CA ARG A 126 26.75 1.03 -11.03
C ARG A 126 28.00 1.43 -11.83
N HIS A 127 28.26 0.75 -12.95
CA HIS A 127 29.43 0.95 -13.80
C HIS A 127 29.06 1.51 -15.18
N ILE A 128 27.92 2.21 -15.29
CA ILE A 128 27.36 2.60 -16.59
C ILE A 128 28.31 3.48 -17.40
N ASP A 129 29.11 4.31 -16.73
CA ASP A 129 30.08 5.20 -17.39
C ASP A 129 31.31 4.45 -17.92
N ASP A 130 31.54 3.21 -17.48
CA ASP A 130 32.58 2.32 -17.99
C ASP A 130 32.06 1.42 -19.14
N VAL A 131 30.76 1.51 -19.48
CA VAL A 131 30.12 0.71 -20.54
C VAL A 131 30.25 1.43 -21.88
N GLU A 132 30.99 0.84 -22.82
CA GLU A 132 31.13 1.38 -24.18
C GLU A 132 29.89 1.10 -25.06
N ALA A 133 29.32 -0.10 -24.91
CA ALA A 133 28.12 -0.52 -25.61
C ALA A 133 27.39 -1.59 -24.81
N LEU A 134 26.08 -1.47 -24.72
CA LEU A 134 25.23 -2.51 -24.11
C LEU A 134 25.16 -3.76 -25.01
N GLY A 135 25.38 -3.61 -26.33
CA GLY A 135 25.31 -4.71 -27.28
C GLY A 135 23.87 -5.15 -27.53
N ASN A 136 23.67 -6.44 -27.86
CA ASN A 136 22.34 -7.00 -28.16
C ASN A 136 21.53 -7.30 -26.89
N ILE A 137 21.25 -6.28 -26.08
CA ILE A 137 20.33 -6.40 -24.95
C ILE A 137 18.90 -6.28 -25.46
N GLY A 138 18.05 -7.24 -25.11
CA GLY A 138 16.63 -7.20 -25.47
C GLY A 138 15.92 -5.96 -24.89
N THR A 139 14.89 -5.48 -25.59
CA THR A 139 14.14 -4.25 -25.24
C THR A 139 13.63 -4.23 -23.79
N ILE A 140 13.20 -5.39 -23.25
CA ILE A 140 12.75 -5.52 -21.86
C ILE A 140 13.88 -5.20 -20.88
N ASN A 141 15.07 -5.74 -21.11
CA ASN A 141 16.21 -5.51 -20.23
C ASN A 141 16.75 -4.09 -20.37
N MET A 142 16.68 -3.49 -21.57
CA MET A 142 17.02 -2.08 -21.79
C MET A 142 16.11 -1.15 -20.97
N ASP A 143 14.81 -1.42 -20.97
CA ASP A 143 13.83 -0.68 -20.18
C ASP A 143 14.09 -0.82 -18.67
N GLU A 144 14.44 -2.03 -18.19
CA GLU A 144 14.80 -2.24 -16.79
C GLU A 144 16.12 -1.56 -16.38
N ILE A 145 17.12 -1.51 -17.27
CA ILE A 145 18.34 -0.72 -17.04
C ILE A 145 18.01 0.78 -16.98
N SER A 146 17.16 1.27 -17.89
CA SER A 146 16.66 2.66 -17.87
C SER A 146 16.00 2.98 -16.53
N LYS A 147 15.09 2.12 -16.04
CA LYS A 147 14.44 2.26 -14.72
C LYS A 147 15.45 2.26 -13.58
N ALA A 148 16.39 1.33 -13.57
CA ALA A 148 17.40 1.22 -12.52
C ALA A 148 18.31 2.45 -12.48
N LEU A 149 18.71 2.95 -13.66
CA LEU A 149 19.54 4.15 -13.79
C LEU A 149 18.78 5.41 -13.34
N SER A 150 17.52 5.55 -13.73
CA SER A 150 16.66 6.65 -13.28
C SER A 150 16.42 6.65 -11.77
N LYS A 151 16.22 5.48 -11.15
CA LYS A 151 16.11 5.36 -9.68
C LYS A 151 17.34 5.91 -8.94
N ASN A 152 18.52 5.77 -9.55
CA ASN A 152 19.78 6.26 -9.00
C ASN A 152 20.16 7.66 -9.51
N ARG A 153 19.30 8.32 -10.30
CA ARG A 153 19.58 9.59 -10.99
C ARG A 153 20.88 9.56 -11.80
N GLY A 154 21.23 8.40 -12.34
CA GLY A 154 22.51 8.15 -13.00
C GLY A 154 22.53 8.49 -14.49
N LEU A 155 21.39 8.86 -15.08
CA LEU A 155 21.32 9.20 -16.50
C LEU A 155 21.96 10.56 -16.76
N THR A 156 22.87 10.62 -17.72
CA THR A 156 23.62 11.82 -18.12
C THR A 156 23.65 11.94 -19.65
N PRO A 157 23.96 13.13 -20.20
CA PRO A 157 24.18 13.28 -21.65
C PRO A 157 25.25 12.36 -22.23
N GLN A 158 26.21 11.90 -21.42
CA GLN A 158 27.31 11.05 -21.85
C GLN A 158 26.91 9.58 -21.99
N ASN A 159 26.08 9.09 -21.07
CA ASN A 159 25.65 7.68 -21.06
C ASN A 159 24.28 7.45 -21.73
N ALA A 160 23.47 8.50 -21.95
CA ALA A 160 22.20 8.39 -22.65
C ALA A 160 22.30 7.79 -24.08
N PRO A 161 23.37 8.05 -24.87
CA PRO A 161 23.57 7.40 -26.16
C PRO A 161 23.62 5.87 -26.13
N LEU A 162 23.90 5.25 -24.97
CA LEU A 162 23.85 3.79 -24.81
C LEU A 162 22.44 3.21 -25.06
N PHE A 163 21.41 4.05 -24.96
CA PHE A 163 20.01 3.66 -25.20
C PHE A 163 19.52 4.00 -26.60
N TYR A 164 20.36 4.60 -27.45
CA TYR A 164 19.95 5.06 -28.78
C TYR A 164 20.35 4.06 -29.85
N ASP A 165 19.39 3.75 -30.73
CA ASP A 165 19.56 2.88 -31.88
C ASP A 165 18.55 3.31 -32.96
N ILE A 166 18.96 3.22 -34.22
CA ILE A 166 18.12 3.49 -35.38
C ILE A 166 16.96 2.49 -35.47
N GLN A 167 17.13 1.28 -34.95
CA GLN A 167 16.09 0.25 -34.91
C GLN A 167 15.05 0.46 -33.81
N ASN A 168 15.30 1.37 -32.86
CA ASN A 168 14.36 1.61 -31.77
C ASN A 168 13.05 2.19 -32.30
N THR A 169 11.96 1.47 -32.03
CA THR A 169 10.59 1.96 -32.25
C THR A 169 9.99 2.59 -31.00
N THR A 170 10.54 2.25 -29.83
CA THR A 170 10.08 2.71 -28.51
C THR A 170 11.28 3.08 -27.65
N LEU A 171 11.21 4.22 -26.97
CA LEU A 171 12.21 4.66 -26.00
C LEU A 171 11.53 5.25 -24.76
N ASN A 172 11.88 4.70 -23.59
CA ASN A 172 11.39 5.16 -22.29
C ASN A 172 12.57 5.61 -21.42
N ILE A 173 12.51 6.86 -20.95
CA ILE A 173 13.46 7.41 -20.00
C ILE A 173 12.68 7.92 -18.79
N TYR A 174 12.96 7.36 -17.61
CA TYR A 174 12.17 7.60 -16.40
C TYR A 174 12.70 8.74 -15.51
N ASP A 175 13.86 9.30 -15.85
CA ASP A 175 14.41 10.52 -15.25
C ASP A 175 15.35 11.21 -16.26
N ALA A 176 14.81 12.20 -16.96
CA ALA A 176 15.53 13.03 -17.93
C ALA A 176 16.03 14.36 -17.32
N THR A 177 16.05 14.50 -15.99
CA THR A 177 16.39 15.77 -15.30
C THR A 177 17.76 16.32 -15.72
N SER A 178 18.72 15.44 -15.96
CA SER A 178 20.11 15.78 -16.32
C SER A 178 20.32 16.01 -17.82
N LEU A 179 19.37 15.61 -18.68
CA LEU A 179 19.52 15.72 -20.14
C LEU A 179 19.39 17.18 -20.58
N THR A 180 20.42 17.70 -21.24
CA THR A 180 20.44 19.06 -21.77
C THR A 180 19.68 19.14 -23.10
N PRO A 181 19.25 20.33 -23.55
CA PRO A 181 18.59 20.48 -24.85
C PRO A 181 19.37 19.83 -26.02
N PRO A 182 20.71 20.00 -26.14
CA PRO A 182 21.46 19.29 -27.18
C PRO A 182 21.40 17.76 -27.05
N ALA A 183 21.41 17.21 -25.84
CA ALA A 183 21.28 15.78 -25.63
C ALA A 183 19.90 15.26 -26.06
N LEU A 184 18.84 16.04 -25.80
CA LEU A 184 17.46 15.73 -26.21
C LEU A 184 17.27 15.84 -27.73
N GLN A 185 18.02 16.70 -28.42
CA GLN A 185 18.07 16.73 -29.89
C GLN A 185 18.81 15.50 -30.44
N THR A 186 19.99 15.20 -29.87
CA THR A 186 20.76 13.99 -30.23
C THR A 186 19.95 12.71 -30.07
N LEU A 187 19.12 12.61 -29.03
CA LEU A 187 18.17 11.51 -28.85
C LEU A 187 17.31 11.31 -30.10
N ALA A 188 16.69 12.38 -30.61
CA ALA A 188 15.86 12.28 -31.79
C ALA A 188 16.66 11.94 -33.06
N HIS A 189 17.86 12.53 -33.23
CA HIS A 189 18.72 12.24 -34.38
C HIS A 189 19.22 10.80 -34.43
N LEU A 190 19.46 10.19 -33.27
CA LEU A 190 19.95 8.81 -33.16
C LEU A 190 18.82 7.77 -33.04
N ASN A 191 17.56 8.22 -33.04
CA ASN A 191 16.38 7.36 -33.01
C ASN A 191 15.31 7.78 -34.06
N PRO A 192 15.65 7.84 -35.36
CA PRO A 192 14.75 8.39 -36.39
C PRO A 192 13.46 7.59 -36.63
N ASN A 193 13.41 6.31 -36.21
CA ASN A 193 12.26 5.42 -36.41
C ASN A 193 11.36 5.30 -35.17
N LEU A 194 11.49 6.19 -34.18
CA LEU A 194 10.64 6.15 -33.00
C LEU A 194 9.18 6.38 -33.37
N THR A 195 8.35 5.47 -32.87
CA THR A 195 6.90 5.55 -32.90
C THR A 195 6.34 5.90 -31.53
N SER A 196 7.06 5.55 -30.45
CA SER A 196 6.69 5.83 -29.06
C SER A 196 7.86 6.41 -28.28
N LEU A 197 7.66 7.59 -27.69
CA LEU A 197 8.64 8.26 -26.84
C LEU A 197 8.01 8.62 -25.50
N ARG A 198 8.61 8.15 -24.41
CA ARG A 198 8.29 8.57 -23.05
C ARG A 198 9.51 9.20 -22.39
N LEU A 199 9.38 10.44 -21.92
CA LEU A 199 10.38 11.10 -21.10
C LEU A 199 9.76 11.63 -19.81
N ASP A 200 10.21 11.09 -18.68
CA ASP A 200 9.81 11.57 -17.37
C ASP A 200 10.82 12.61 -16.83
N PHE A 201 10.33 13.57 -16.04
CA PHE A 201 11.15 14.67 -15.49
C PHE A 201 11.95 15.46 -16.55
N CYS A 202 11.35 15.68 -17.71
CA CYS A 202 11.97 16.33 -18.87
C CYS A 202 11.93 17.88 -18.79
N GLY A 203 12.30 18.43 -17.63
CA GLY A 203 12.19 19.86 -17.30
C GLY A 203 13.00 20.82 -18.18
N ARG A 204 13.91 20.29 -18.99
CA ARG A 204 14.81 21.05 -19.88
C ARG A 204 14.39 21.03 -21.35
N ILE A 205 13.25 20.41 -21.71
CA ILE A 205 12.71 20.50 -23.07
C ILE A 205 12.18 21.92 -23.30
N ASP A 206 12.79 22.62 -24.26
CA ASP A 206 12.38 23.93 -24.75
C ASP A 206 11.80 23.87 -26.17
N ASN A 207 11.59 25.02 -26.79
CA ASN A 207 10.97 25.09 -28.11
C ASN A 207 11.90 24.54 -29.20
N GLU A 208 13.19 24.76 -29.04
CA GLU A 208 14.25 24.38 -29.96
C GLU A 208 14.38 22.86 -30.05
N VAL A 209 14.22 22.16 -28.92
CA VAL A 209 14.13 20.69 -28.89
C VAL A 209 12.91 20.19 -29.66
N ILE A 210 11.71 20.71 -29.37
CA ILE A 210 10.48 20.28 -30.05
C ILE A 210 10.50 20.60 -31.54
N ALA A 211 11.06 21.75 -31.93
CA ALA A 211 11.23 22.15 -33.32
C ALA A 211 12.15 21.20 -34.10
N ASP A 212 13.19 20.68 -33.44
CA ASP A 212 14.04 19.64 -34.00
C ASP A 212 13.28 18.31 -34.14
N TRP A 213 12.57 17.88 -33.10
CA TRP A 213 11.78 16.64 -33.13
C TRP A 213 10.73 16.62 -34.22
N CYS A 214 10.13 17.77 -34.56
CA CYS A 214 9.22 17.89 -35.70
C CYS A 214 9.83 17.46 -37.04
N LYS A 215 11.16 17.46 -37.16
CA LYS A 215 11.90 17.04 -38.36
C LYS A 215 12.51 15.66 -38.18
N SER A 216 12.98 15.37 -36.96
CA SER A 216 13.77 14.19 -36.64
C SER A 216 12.92 12.95 -36.30
N LEU A 217 11.65 13.12 -35.88
CA LEU A 217 10.76 12.04 -35.44
C LEU A 217 9.45 11.94 -36.27
N PRO A 218 9.52 11.78 -37.60
CA PRO A 218 8.33 11.85 -38.46
C PRO A 218 7.34 10.69 -38.25
N ALA A 219 7.77 9.57 -37.67
CA ALA A 219 6.95 8.39 -37.42
C ALA A 219 6.29 8.37 -36.02
N LEU A 220 6.47 9.43 -35.22
CA LEU A 220 6.02 9.48 -33.84
C LEU A 220 4.48 9.46 -33.77
N THR A 221 3.95 8.48 -33.04
CA THR A 221 2.50 8.29 -32.83
C THR A 221 2.12 8.35 -31.36
N HIS A 222 3.05 8.12 -30.44
CA HIS A 222 2.84 8.17 -29.00
C HIS A 222 3.90 9.06 -28.35
N LEU A 223 3.46 10.08 -27.63
CA LEU A 223 4.32 10.99 -26.89
C LEU A 223 3.82 11.12 -25.44
N GLU A 224 4.63 10.68 -24.48
CA GLU A 224 4.40 10.86 -23.05
C GLU A 224 5.51 11.72 -22.43
N LEU A 225 5.15 12.86 -21.84
CA LEU A 225 6.09 13.80 -21.25
C LEU A 225 5.65 14.20 -19.85
N PHE A 226 6.57 14.07 -18.88
CA PHE A 226 6.35 14.59 -17.53
C PHE A 226 7.28 15.77 -17.26
N GLY A 227 6.68 16.95 -17.10
CA GLY A 227 7.34 18.20 -16.79
C GLY A 227 7.95 18.94 -17.98
N PRO A 228 7.33 19.03 -19.18
CA PRO A 228 7.84 19.87 -20.26
C PRO A 228 7.55 21.37 -20.01
N PHE A 229 8.08 21.93 -18.91
CA PHE A 229 7.69 23.25 -18.39
C PHE A 229 8.06 24.45 -19.29
N LEU A 230 9.05 24.29 -20.17
CA LEU A 230 9.60 25.41 -20.94
C LEU A 230 8.93 25.59 -22.31
N VAL A 231 8.32 24.54 -22.86
CA VAL A 231 7.65 24.58 -24.17
C VAL A 231 6.48 25.55 -24.14
N ARG A 232 6.41 26.44 -25.13
CA ARG A 232 5.34 27.45 -25.26
C ARG A 232 4.25 27.00 -26.23
N ALA A 233 3.05 27.57 -26.05
CA ALA A 233 1.88 27.23 -26.86
C ALA A 233 2.10 27.24 -28.39
N PRO A 234 2.75 28.25 -29.00
CA PRO A 234 2.98 28.24 -30.46
C PRO A 234 3.81 27.04 -30.95
N MET A 235 4.69 26.52 -30.09
CA MET A 235 5.51 25.36 -30.44
C MET A 235 4.69 24.08 -30.40
N TRP A 236 3.79 23.91 -29.44
CA TRP A 236 2.84 22.79 -29.42
C TRP A 236 1.94 22.80 -30.66
N GLN A 237 1.43 23.96 -31.07
CA GLN A 237 0.64 24.07 -32.29
C GLN A 237 1.42 23.59 -33.52
N THR A 238 2.69 23.98 -33.62
CA THR A 238 3.57 23.53 -34.71
C THR A 238 3.83 22.02 -34.64
N PHE A 239 4.02 21.47 -33.44
CA PHE A 239 4.20 20.04 -33.21
C PHE A 239 2.99 19.23 -33.68
N PHE A 240 1.77 19.66 -33.39
CA PHE A 240 0.57 18.96 -33.84
C PHE A 240 0.40 19.02 -35.37
N LYS A 241 0.82 20.12 -36.01
CA LYS A 241 0.83 20.24 -37.48
C LYS A 241 1.84 19.29 -38.14
N SER A 242 2.98 19.02 -37.50
CA SER A 242 3.99 18.11 -38.02
C SER A 242 3.68 16.63 -37.76
N HIS A 243 2.81 16.30 -36.80
CA HIS A 243 2.47 14.92 -36.43
C HIS A 243 0.97 14.62 -36.56
N PRO A 244 0.39 14.64 -37.78
CA PRO A 244 -1.05 14.42 -37.97
C PRO A 244 -1.52 13.00 -37.61
N ASN A 245 -0.60 12.03 -37.58
CA ASN A 245 -0.86 10.63 -37.25
C ASN A 245 -0.76 10.31 -35.75
N LEU A 246 -0.62 11.32 -34.89
CA LEU A 246 -0.50 11.14 -33.45
C LEU A 246 -1.74 10.42 -32.88
N GLN A 247 -1.49 9.36 -32.11
CA GLN A 247 -2.50 8.51 -31.48
C GLN A 247 -2.57 8.72 -29.97
N SER A 248 -1.44 9.02 -29.32
CA SER A 248 -1.38 9.26 -27.89
C SER A 248 -0.57 10.52 -27.58
N PHE A 249 -1.19 11.45 -26.86
CA PHE A 249 -0.55 12.67 -26.37
C PHE A 249 -0.79 12.80 -24.87
N LEU A 250 0.24 12.50 -24.08
CA LEU A 250 0.14 12.41 -22.63
C LEU A 250 1.13 13.38 -22.00
N ILE A 251 0.63 14.51 -21.50
CA ILE A 251 1.47 15.49 -20.80
C ILE A 251 1.05 15.60 -19.33
N THR A 252 2.06 15.67 -18.46
CA THR A 252 1.88 15.92 -17.03
C THR A 252 2.70 17.14 -16.63
N GLN A 253 2.11 18.05 -15.86
CA GLN A 253 2.74 19.28 -15.41
C GLN A 253 3.27 20.18 -16.55
N SER A 254 2.36 20.61 -17.42
CA SER A 254 2.66 21.56 -18.50
C SER A 254 1.87 22.87 -18.31
N PRO A 255 2.36 23.80 -17.48
CA PRO A 255 1.61 25.01 -17.10
C PRO A 255 1.42 26.01 -18.25
N ARG A 256 2.14 25.84 -19.37
CA ARG A 256 2.09 26.72 -20.54
C ARG A 256 1.19 26.21 -21.65
N PHE A 257 0.68 24.98 -21.55
CA PHE A 257 -0.30 24.42 -22.49
C PHE A 257 -1.66 25.09 -22.26
N ASP A 258 -2.25 25.67 -23.31
CA ASP A 258 -3.52 26.40 -23.26
C ASP A 258 -4.52 25.89 -24.31
N ASP A 259 -5.73 26.48 -24.32
CA ASP A 259 -6.82 26.08 -25.21
C ASP A 259 -6.44 26.21 -26.70
N SER A 260 -5.57 27.17 -27.04
CA SER A 260 -5.05 27.32 -28.41
C SER A 260 -4.24 26.10 -28.87
N CYS A 261 -3.53 25.44 -27.94
CA CYS A 261 -2.83 24.18 -28.20
C CYS A 261 -3.84 23.06 -28.47
N ALA A 262 -4.89 22.97 -27.65
CA ALA A 262 -5.95 21.98 -27.82
C ALA A 262 -6.71 22.15 -29.15
N ARG A 263 -6.97 23.40 -29.58
CA ARG A 263 -7.57 23.69 -30.90
C ARG A 263 -6.68 23.15 -32.02
N SER A 264 -5.40 23.49 -32.00
CA SER A 264 -4.45 23.02 -33.01
C SER A 264 -4.31 21.49 -32.99
N MET A 265 -4.36 20.86 -31.82
CA MET A 265 -4.37 19.40 -31.69
C MET A 265 -5.61 18.81 -32.36
N ALA A 266 -6.80 19.33 -32.06
CA ALA A 266 -8.05 18.85 -32.63
C ALA A 266 -8.14 19.04 -34.15
N GLU A 267 -7.59 20.14 -34.68
CA GLU A 267 -7.54 20.41 -36.11
C GLU A 267 -6.66 19.42 -36.88
N ASN A 268 -5.51 19.02 -36.31
CA ASN A 268 -4.47 18.30 -37.04
C ASN A 268 -4.39 16.79 -36.72
N CYS A 269 -4.71 16.38 -35.49
CA CYS A 269 -4.50 15.01 -35.01
C CYS A 269 -5.80 14.17 -35.04
N LYS A 270 -6.21 13.71 -36.23
CA LYS A 270 -7.47 12.95 -36.41
C LYS A 270 -7.41 11.48 -35.99
N SER A 271 -6.21 10.99 -35.69
CA SER A 271 -5.97 9.62 -35.23
C SER A 271 -5.84 9.49 -33.71
N LEU A 272 -6.02 10.58 -32.95
CA LEU A 272 -5.85 10.58 -31.50
C LEU A 272 -6.83 9.61 -30.82
N ARG A 273 -6.37 8.89 -29.82
CA ARG A 273 -7.16 7.93 -29.02
C ARG A 273 -6.89 8.08 -27.53
N GLU A 274 -5.75 8.62 -27.16
CA GLU A 274 -5.37 8.78 -25.76
C GLU A 274 -4.91 10.22 -25.51
N LEU A 275 -5.52 10.86 -24.53
CA LEU A 275 -5.22 12.22 -24.14
C LEU A 275 -5.08 12.31 -22.63
N ARG A 276 -3.92 12.81 -22.18
CA ARG A 276 -3.70 13.23 -20.79
C ARG A 276 -3.24 14.68 -20.77
N LEU A 277 -3.98 15.50 -20.04
CA LEU A 277 -3.67 16.88 -19.67
C LEU A 277 -3.66 16.98 -18.14
N LYS A 278 -2.76 16.24 -17.50
CA LYS A 278 -2.68 16.19 -16.03
C LYS A 278 -1.87 17.36 -15.48
N GLU A 279 -2.36 18.00 -14.42
CA GLU A 279 -1.69 19.14 -13.79
C GLU A 279 -1.38 20.27 -14.81
N VAL A 280 -2.29 20.48 -15.76
CA VAL A 280 -2.21 21.58 -16.73
C VAL A 280 -2.87 22.80 -16.12
N GLY A 281 -2.05 23.77 -15.71
CA GLY A 281 -2.50 24.91 -14.90
C GLY A 281 -3.51 25.84 -15.57
N LYS A 282 -3.60 25.83 -16.91
CA LYS A 282 -4.57 26.62 -17.68
C LYS A 282 -5.80 25.82 -18.10
N LEU A 283 -5.95 24.57 -17.68
CA LEU A 283 -7.12 23.76 -18.01
C LEU A 283 -8.39 24.41 -17.43
N CYS A 284 -9.40 24.59 -18.28
CA CYS A 284 -10.63 25.35 -18.01
C CYS A 284 -11.71 24.99 -19.05
N ASP A 285 -12.92 25.54 -18.89
CA ASP A 285 -14.08 25.26 -19.76
C ASP A 285 -13.85 25.63 -21.24
N GLU A 286 -12.93 26.54 -21.53
CA GLU A 286 -12.54 26.89 -22.91
C GLU A 286 -11.92 25.71 -23.67
N PHE A 287 -11.46 24.66 -22.97
CA PHE A 287 -10.98 23.42 -23.59
C PHE A 287 -12.12 22.52 -24.10
N THR A 288 -13.35 22.72 -23.66
CA THR A 288 -14.49 21.84 -23.99
C THR A 288 -14.69 21.71 -25.50
N GLU A 289 -14.82 22.83 -26.21
CA GLU A 289 -15.04 22.82 -27.67
C GLU A 289 -13.89 22.18 -28.46
N PRO A 290 -12.61 22.53 -28.21
CA PRO A 290 -11.48 21.84 -28.83
C PRO A 290 -11.46 20.33 -28.55
N LEU A 291 -11.74 19.92 -27.32
CA LEU A 291 -11.68 18.51 -26.93
C LEU A 291 -12.86 17.71 -27.50
N LYS A 292 -14.04 18.30 -27.68
CA LYS A 292 -15.17 17.68 -28.40
C LYS A 292 -14.87 17.43 -29.87
N ALA A 293 -14.03 18.26 -30.49
CA ALA A 293 -13.65 18.12 -31.89
C ALA A 293 -12.63 16.99 -32.15
N LEU A 294 -12.13 16.33 -31.11
CA LEU A 294 -11.26 15.17 -31.23
C LEU A 294 -12.06 13.93 -31.68
N PRO A 295 -11.41 12.96 -32.36
CA PRO A 295 -12.00 11.65 -32.57
C PRO A 295 -12.31 10.94 -31.24
N GLY A 296 -13.17 9.93 -31.27
CA GLY A 296 -13.56 9.16 -30.06
C GLY A 296 -12.35 8.64 -29.30
N LEU A 297 -12.16 9.15 -28.08
CA LEU A 297 -11.05 8.81 -27.20
C LEU A 297 -11.32 7.50 -26.45
N LYS A 298 -10.25 6.74 -26.21
CA LYS A 298 -10.20 5.57 -25.32
C LYS A 298 -9.71 5.96 -23.93
N LEU A 299 -8.78 6.91 -23.83
CA LEU A 299 -8.26 7.42 -22.56
C LEU A 299 -8.42 8.93 -22.52
N LEU A 300 -9.06 9.43 -21.46
CA LEU A 300 -9.21 10.85 -21.17
C LEU A 300 -8.80 11.09 -19.71
N ASP A 301 -7.72 11.84 -19.54
CA ASP A 301 -7.22 12.25 -18.23
C ASP A 301 -7.08 13.77 -18.20
N LEU A 302 -7.96 14.42 -17.43
CA LEU A 302 -7.99 15.86 -17.21
C LEU A 302 -7.73 16.17 -15.72
N SER A 303 -6.94 15.34 -15.04
CA SER A 303 -6.79 15.41 -13.59
C SER A 303 -5.96 16.59 -13.10
N ASP A 304 -6.27 17.00 -11.87
CA ASP A 304 -5.59 18.03 -11.07
C ASP A 304 -5.47 19.40 -11.78
N PRO A 305 -6.57 19.96 -12.34
CA PRO A 305 -6.54 21.31 -12.88
C PRO A 305 -6.34 22.35 -11.77
N SER A 306 -5.91 23.56 -12.13
CA SER A 306 -5.83 24.67 -11.15
C SER A 306 -7.21 25.18 -10.71
N VAL A 307 -8.19 25.14 -11.62
CA VAL A 307 -9.59 25.44 -11.39
C VAL A 307 -10.40 24.32 -12.03
N SER A 308 -11.41 23.79 -11.33
CA SER A 308 -12.23 22.72 -11.89
C SER A 308 -12.95 23.20 -13.15
N MET A 309 -13.01 22.35 -14.18
CA MET A 309 -14.00 22.52 -15.23
C MET A 309 -15.42 22.35 -14.65
N SER A 310 -16.39 23.03 -15.23
CA SER A 310 -17.79 22.89 -14.84
C SER A 310 -18.34 21.50 -15.18
N GLU A 311 -19.31 21.01 -14.41
CA GLU A 311 -19.98 19.74 -14.70
C GLU A 311 -20.63 19.76 -16.08
N ALA A 312 -21.23 20.89 -16.50
CA ALA A 312 -21.79 21.03 -17.84
C ALA A 312 -20.75 20.77 -18.95
N SER A 313 -19.55 21.35 -18.81
CA SER A 313 -18.44 21.11 -19.73
C SER A 313 -17.99 19.64 -19.75
N LEU A 314 -17.91 19.02 -18.57
CA LEU A 314 -17.50 17.61 -18.46
C LEU A 314 -18.57 16.65 -19.00
N ILE A 315 -19.86 16.94 -18.79
CA ILE A 315 -21.00 16.19 -19.35
C ILE A 315 -20.95 16.25 -20.88
N ASP A 316 -20.72 17.44 -21.45
CA ASP A 316 -20.54 17.65 -22.88
C ASP A 316 -19.40 16.80 -23.47
N LEU A 317 -18.30 16.66 -22.73
CA LEU A 317 -17.19 15.78 -23.13
C LEU A 317 -17.56 14.30 -23.06
N MET A 318 -18.29 13.91 -22.01
CA MET A 318 -18.77 12.54 -21.85
C MET A 318 -19.77 12.15 -22.95
N ALA A 319 -20.64 13.06 -23.38
CA ALA A 319 -21.57 12.83 -24.47
C ALA A 319 -20.87 12.46 -25.79
N VAL A 320 -19.69 13.03 -26.05
CA VAL A 320 -18.90 12.76 -27.26
C VAL A 320 -18.01 11.53 -27.10
N HIS A 321 -17.26 11.44 -26.01
CA HIS A 321 -16.20 10.44 -25.85
C HIS A 321 -16.62 9.19 -25.08
N GLY A 322 -17.65 9.30 -24.23
CA GLY A 322 -18.14 8.24 -23.36
C GLY A 322 -18.37 6.88 -24.05
N PRO A 323 -18.95 6.82 -25.27
CA PRO A 323 -19.18 5.54 -25.95
C PRO A 323 -17.90 4.73 -26.23
N THR A 324 -16.78 5.42 -26.49
CA THR A 324 -15.48 4.78 -26.81
C THR A 324 -14.52 4.73 -25.62
N LEU A 325 -14.81 5.49 -24.56
CA LEU A 325 -13.89 5.70 -23.45
C LEU A 325 -13.77 4.44 -22.58
N THR A 326 -12.53 3.98 -22.38
CA THR A 326 -12.21 2.85 -21.51
C THR A 326 -11.56 3.29 -20.20
N HIS A 327 -10.89 4.44 -20.19
CA HIS A 327 -10.21 5.03 -19.04
C HIS A 327 -10.61 6.51 -18.88
N LEU A 328 -11.18 6.84 -17.72
CA LEU A 328 -11.53 8.21 -17.34
C LEU A 328 -10.81 8.59 -16.03
N ASN A 329 -10.08 9.70 -16.06
CA ASN A 329 -9.51 10.30 -14.85
C ASN A 329 -9.86 11.78 -14.77
N LEU A 330 -10.67 12.13 -13.77
CA LEU A 330 -11.07 13.51 -13.45
C LEU A 330 -10.71 13.88 -12.01
N SER A 331 -9.68 13.24 -11.44
CA SER A 331 -9.22 13.53 -10.08
C SER A 331 -8.91 15.01 -9.87
N GLY A 332 -9.11 15.51 -8.66
CA GLY A 332 -8.76 16.88 -8.28
C GLY A 332 -9.74 17.96 -8.74
N HIS A 333 -10.77 17.62 -9.55
CA HIS A 333 -11.90 18.51 -9.79
C HIS A 333 -12.74 18.64 -8.51
N LYS A 334 -12.64 19.78 -7.85
CA LYS A 334 -13.27 19.99 -6.53
C LYS A 334 -14.77 20.22 -6.59
N ASP A 335 -15.26 20.60 -7.76
CA ASP A 335 -16.64 21.01 -7.99
C ASP A 335 -17.51 19.90 -8.61
N ILE A 336 -16.95 18.72 -8.88
CA ILE A 336 -17.73 17.54 -9.33
C ILE A 336 -18.54 17.00 -8.15
N THR A 337 -19.84 16.86 -8.36
CA THR A 337 -20.83 16.33 -7.42
C THR A 337 -21.39 14.98 -7.88
N ASP A 338 -22.30 14.41 -7.11
CA ASP A 338 -23.00 13.17 -7.49
C ASP A 338 -23.82 13.33 -8.78
N ALA A 339 -24.25 14.56 -9.13
CA ALA A 339 -25.00 14.84 -10.35
C ALA A 339 -24.21 14.46 -11.60
N PHE A 340 -22.91 14.76 -11.65
CA PHE A 340 -22.04 14.35 -12.76
C PHE A 340 -21.97 12.83 -12.96
N LEU A 341 -22.04 12.03 -11.89
CA LEU A 341 -22.04 10.57 -12.02
C LEU A 341 -23.30 10.09 -12.79
N VAL A 342 -24.44 10.69 -12.48
CA VAL A 342 -25.76 10.33 -13.05
C VAL A 342 -25.99 10.94 -14.42
N GLU A 343 -25.57 12.19 -14.65
CA GLU A 343 -25.83 12.94 -15.88
C GLU A 343 -24.70 12.82 -16.90
N GLY A 344 -23.45 12.72 -16.43
CA GLY A 344 -22.26 12.67 -17.29
C GLY A 344 -21.77 11.25 -17.55
N ILE A 345 -21.56 10.46 -16.50
CA ILE A 345 -20.94 9.14 -16.66
C ILE A 345 -21.98 8.09 -17.05
N LYS A 346 -23.02 7.88 -16.23
CA LYS A 346 -24.00 6.79 -16.40
C LYS A 346 -24.60 6.69 -17.82
N PRO A 347 -25.11 7.76 -18.46
CA PRO A 347 -25.77 7.65 -19.76
C PRO A 347 -24.81 7.39 -20.93
N HIS A 348 -23.56 7.83 -20.80
CA HIS A 348 -22.62 7.89 -21.93
C HIS A 348 -21.52 6.84 -21.88
N ALA A 349 -21.11 6.38 -20.70
CA ALA A 349 -19.94 5.52 -20.49
C ALA A 349 -20.23 4.03 -20.80
N ARG A 350 -20.33 3.68 -22.08
CA ARG A 350 -20.71 2.30 -22.52
C ARG A 350 -19.55 1.31 -22.61
N SER A 351 -18.31 1.80 -22.60
CA SER A 351 -17.09 0.99 -22.73
C SER A 351 -16.13 1.14 -21.55
N LEU A 352 -16.55 1.83 -20.48
CA LEU A 352 -15.66 2.24 -19.39
C LEU A 352 -15.23 1.04 -18.56
N THR A 353 -13.93 0.94 -18.32
CA THR A 353 -13.32 -0.14 -17.51
C THR A 353 -12.51 0.40 -16.34
N SER A 354 -12.01 1.64 -16.45
CA SER A 354 -11.23 2.32 -15.42
C SER A 354 -11.83 3.68 -15.11
N LEU A 355 -12.19 3.90 -13.84
CA LEU A 355 -12.73 5.16 -13.34
C LEU A 355 -11.87 5.67 -12.18
N THR A 356 -11.32 6.87 -12.35
CA THR A 356 -10.49 7.52 -11.34
C THR A 356 -11.03 8.92 -11.01
N LEU A 357 -11.56 9.06 -9.80
CA LEU A 357 -12.11 10.32 -9.24
C LEU A 357 -11.53 10.55 -7.84
N SER A 358 -10.20 10.64 -7.76
CA SER A 358 -9.53 10.90 -6.49
C SER A 358 -9.63 12.37 -6.09
N ASN A 359 -9.75 12.66 -4.80
CA ASN A 359 -9.79 14.03 -4.27
C ASN A 359 -10.89 14.90 -4.92
N VAL A 360 -12.09 14.32 -5.02
CA VAL A 360 -13.35 14.94 -5.44
C VAL A 360 -14.27 15.03 -4.21
N PRO A 361 -14.15 16.08 -3.40
CA PRO A 361 -14.70 16.13 -2.04
C PRO A 361 -16.22 16.30 -1.96
N LEU A 362 -16.89 16.66 -3.06
CA LEU A 362 -18.36 16.82 -3.09
C LEU A 362 -19.11 15.53 -3.46
N LEU A 363 -18.39 14.44 -3.73
CA LEU A 363 -19.02 13.12 -3.86
C LEU A 363 -19.49 12.63 -2.49
N THR A 364 -20.72 12.16 -2.41
CA THR A 364 -21.30 11.63 -1.17
C THR A 364 -21.39 10.12 -1.20
N ASP A 365 -21.34 9.49 -0.02
CA ASP A 365 -21.44 8.02 0.09
C ASP A 365 -22.74 7.49 -0.57
N VAL A 366 -23.85 8.18 -0.32
CA VAL A 366 -25.18 7.83 -0.84
C VAL A 366 -25.24 8.03 -2.36
N GLY A 367 -24.69 9.13 -2.88
CA GLY A 367 -24.70 9.40 -4.32
C GLY A 367 -23.86 8.41 -5.12
N VAL A 368 -22.65 8.11 -4.64
CA VAL A 368 -21.80 7.07 -5.26
C VAL A 368 -22.46 5.70 -5.16
N ALA A 369 -23.07 5.35 -4.02
CA ALA A 369 -23.82 4.10 -3.88
C ALA A 369 -24.99 4.02 -4.87
N GLY A 370 -25.82 5.07 -4.95
CA GLY A 370 -26.95 5.15 -5.89
C GLY A 370 -26.53 5.04 -7.35
N PHE A 371 -25.40 5.66 -7.71
CA PHE A 371 -24.81 5.54 -9.03
C PHE A 371 -24.43 4.08 -9.37
N PHE A 372 -23.68 3.39 -8.50
CA PHE A 372 -23.28 1.99 -8.76
C PHE A 372 -24.46 1.02 -8.72
N ASN A 373 -25.46 1.27 -7.87
CA ASN A 373 -26.67 0.45 -7.81
C ASN A 373 -27.50 0.52 -9.09
N THR A 374 -27.42 1.62 -9.84
CA THR A 374 -28.15 1.81 -11.10
C THR A 374 -27.27 1.70 -12.35
N TRP A 375 -25.98 1.42 -12.20
CA TRP A 375 -25.02 1.40 -13.31
C TRP A 375 -25.34 0.33 -14.37
N ALA A 376 -25.79 -0.84 -13.92
CA ALA A 376 -26.20 -1.94 -14.77
C ALA A 376 -27.70 -1.92 -15.11
N ASP A 377 -28.44 -0.88 -14.72
CA ASP A 377 -29.85 -0.77 -15.07
C ASP A 377 -30.01 -0.61 -16.59
N ILE A 378 -31.02 -1.28 -17.10
CA ILE A 378 -31.45 -1.12 -18.49
C ILE A 378 -32.34 0.11 -18.53
N ASP A 379 -31.73 1.28 -18.71
CA ASP A 379 -32.49 2.49 -18.97
C ASP A 379 -32.98 2.48 -20.43
N ALA A 380 -34.26 2.82 -20.63
CA ALA A 380 -34.74 3.24 -21.94
C ALA A 380 -34.11 4.61 -22.23
N ASP A 381 -33.44 4.76 -23.37
CA ASP A 381 -33.01 6.09 -23.80
C ASP A 381 -34.23 7.00 -24.05
N MET A 382 -33.97 8.29 -24.31
CA MET A 382 -35.01 9.27 -24.65
C MET A 382 -35.84 8.88 -25.89
N ASP A 383 -35.34 7.97 -26.73
CA ASP A 383 -35.97 7.47 -27.96
C ASP A 383 -36.67 6.11 -27.76
N GLY A 384 -36.73 5.58 -26.53
CA GLY A 384 -37.37 4.32 -26.19
C GLY A 384 -36.59 3.07 -26.56
N GLN A 385 -35.30 3.20 -26.90
CA GLN A 385 -34.40 2.09 -27.19
C GLN A 385 -33.84 1.50 -25.90
N VAL A 386 -33.87 0.17 -25.82
CA VAL A 386 -33.33 -0.60 -24.68
C VAL A 386 -31.81 -0.47 -24.71
N THR A 387 -31.22 0.26 -23.77
CA THR A 387 -29.76 0.41 -23.72
C THR A 387 -29.11 -0.83 -23.13
N THR A 388 -27.93 -1.19 -23.64
CA THR A 388 -27.12 -2.26 -23.05
C THR A 388 -26.64 -1.83 -21.66
N PRO A 389 -26.73 -2.69 -20.64
CA PRO A 389 -26.24 -2.36 -19.31
C PRO A 389 -24.75 -2.04 -19.35
N ASN A 390 -24.31 -1.07 -18.55
CA ASN A 390 -22.90 -0.68 -18.55
C ASN A 390 -22.03 -1.83 -18.00
N PRO A 391 -20.83 -2.05 -18.56
CA PRO A 391 -19.97 -3.16 -18.16
C PRO A 391 -19.44 -2.99 -16.72
N PRO A 392 -19.05 -4.10 -16.06
CA PRO A 392 -18.37 -4.03 -14.77
C PRO A 392 -17.02 -3.30 -14.91
N LEU A 393 -16.68 -2.50 -13.90
CA LEU A 393 -15.39 -1.80 -13.87
C LEU A 393 -14.27 -2.73 -13.39
N VAL A 394 -13.12 -2.61 -14.05
CA VAL A 394 -11.91 -3.41 -13.79
C VAL A 394 -10.96 -2.68 -12.83
N ALA A 395 -10.96 -1.34 -12.86
CA ALA A 395 -10.13 -0.51 -11.99
C ALA A 395 -10.93 0.68 -11.46
N ILE A 396 -10.98 0.83 -10.13
CA ILE A 396 -11.67 1.95 -9.49
C ILE A 396 -10.72 2.62 -8.50
N CYS A 397 -10.57 3.95 -8.64
CA CYS A 397 -9.77 4.76 -7.74
C CYS A 397 -10.56 5.99 -7.28
N LEU A 398 -11.02 5.94 -6.03
CA LEU A 398 -11.78 7.01 -5.36
C LEU A 398 -11.04 7.51 -4.12
N SER A 399 -9.71 7.50 -4.19
CA SER A 399 -8.85 7.86 -3.06
C SER A 399 -9.07 9.31 -2.64
N ARG A 400 -8.83 9.61 -1.35
CA ARG A 400 -8.91 10.96 -0.76
C ARG A 400 -10.30 11.59 -0.80
N ASN A 401 -11.36 10.81 -1.00
CA ASN A 401 -12.74 11.24 -0.82
C ASN A 401 -13.21 10.86 0.59
N THR A 402 -13.07 11.77 1.55
CA THR A 402 -13.26 11.45 2.98
C THR A 402 -14.70 11.22 3.39
N GLU A 403 -15.66 11.68 2.59
CA GLU A 403 -17.10 11.50 2.81
C GLU A 403 -17.62 10.14 2.33
N LEU A 404 -16.81 9.37 1.59
CA LEU A 404 -17.18 8.02 1.14
C LEU A 404 -16.94 6.97 2.23
N SER A 405 -17.84 5.99 2.30
CA SER A 405 -17.94 5.02 3.39
C SER A 405 -18.46 3.65 2.93
N SER A 406 -19.15 2.91 3.80
CA SER A 406 -19.60 1.54 3.57
C SER A 406 -20.64 1.42 2.46
N GLU A 407 -21.54 2.39 2.25
CA GLU A 407 -22.60 2.27 1.25
C GLU A 407 -22.01 2.28 -0.16
N ALA A 408 -21.11 3.23 -0.46
CA ALA A 408 -20.41 3.29 -1.73
C ALA A 408 -19.58 2.03 -1.97
N LEU A 409 -18.83 1.55 -0.97
CA LEU A 409 -18.00 0.34 -1.11
C LEU A 409 -18.87 -0.89 -1.42
N THR A 410 -19.98 -1.05 -0.70
CA THR A 410 -20.89 -2.17 -0.86
C THR A 410 -21.51 -2.18 -2.26
N ALA A 411 -21.98 -1.02 -2.74
CA ALA A 411 -22.55 -0.88 -4.08
C ALA A 411 -21.50 -1.16 -5.17
N MET A 412 -20.29 -0.60 -5.02
CA MET A 412 -19.16 -0.84 -5.92
C MET A 412 -18.81 -2.33 -6.04
N LEU A 413 -18.72 -3.04 -4.92
CA LEU A 413 -18.37 -4.46 -4.89
C LEU A 413 -19.51 -5.33 -5.42
N SER A 414 -20.76 -4.97 -5.13
CA SER A 414 -21.94 -5.68 -5.64
C SER A 414 -22.00 -5.62 -7.16
N HIS A 415 -21.66 -4.47 -7.74
CA HIS A 415 -21.66 -4.26 -9.18
C HIS A 415 -20.39 -4.81 -9.86
N SER A 416 -19.21 -4.30 -9.47
CA SER A 416 -17.94 -4.52 -10.17
C SER A 416 -17.04 -5.58 -9.54
N GLY A 417 -17.33 -6.04 -8.31
CA GLY A 417 -16.41 -6.84 -7.51
C GLY A 417 -15.89 -8.11 -8.21
N ARG A 418 -16.68 -8.72 -9.09
CA ARG A 418 -16.28 -9.94 -9.83
C ARG A 418 -15.21 -9.71 -10.89
N ALA A 419 -15.12 -8.51 -11.46
CA ALA A 419 -14.15 -8.16 -12.51
C ALA A 419 -13.06 -7.21 -12.01
N LEU A 420 -13.18 -6.74 -10.76
CA LEU A 420 -12.30 -5.74 -10.18
C LEU A 420 -10.90 -6.31 -9.96
N THR A 421 -9.91 -5.67 -10.56
CA THR A 421 -8.49 -6.02 -10.45
C THR A 421 -7.69 -4.99 -9.67
N HIS A 422 -8.12 -3.73 -9.68
CA HIS A 422 -7.46 -2.63 -8.96
C HIS A 422 -8.51 -1.84 -8.18
N LEU A 423 -8.30 -1.69 -6.88
CA LEU A 423 -9.14 -0.87 -6.03
C LEU A 423 -8.30 0.06 -5.16
N ASN A 424 -8.62 1.34 -5.19
CA ASN A 424 -8.03 2.32 -4.28
C ASN A 424 -9.13 3.12 -3.57
N ILE A 425 -9.28 2.83 -2.28
CA ILE A 425 -10.18 3.52 -1.33
C ILE A 425 -9.39 4.24 -0.23
N ASN A 426 -8.12 4.56 -0.51
CA ASN A 426 -7.25 5.22 0.44
C ASN A 426 -7.90 6.51 0.97
N GLY A 427 -7.95 6.68 2.30
CA GLY A 427 -8.55 7.83 2.95
C GLY A 427 -10.03 7.71 3.27
N TRP A 428 -10.69 6.58 2.96
CA TRP A 428 -12.07 6.31 3.38
C TRP A 428 -12.11 5.91 4.85
N LYS A 429 -12.20 6.90 5.73
CA LYS A 429 -12.00 6.72 7.20
C LYS A 429 -13.17 6.06 7.91
N SER A 430 -14.36 6.07 7.31
CA SER A 430 -15.64 5.70 7.92
C SER A 430 -16.18 4.35 7.43
N VAL A 431 -15.41 3.61 6.63
CA VAL A 431 -15.79 2.26 6.16
C VAL A 431 -15.80 1.29 7.35
N SER A 432 -16.88 0.54 7.49
CA SER A 432 -17.05 -0.48 8.53
C SER A 432 -16.32 -1.78 8.20
N SER A 433 -16.03 -2.59 9.23
CA SER A 433 -15.39 -3.90 9.06
C SER A 433 -16.22 -4.86 8.21
N GLU A 434 -17.56 -4.77 8.27
CA GLU A 434 -18.46 -5.62 7.48
C GLU A 434 -18.35 -5.31 5.98
N ALA A 435 -18.28 -4.04 5.60
CA ALA A 435 -18.12 -3.63 4.21
C ALA A 435 -16.72 -4.01 3.69
N LEU A 436 -15.68 -3.85 4.52
CA LEU A 436 -14.32 -4.28 4.18
C LEU A 436 -14.24 -5.80 3.98
N ALA A 437 -14.94 -6.60 4.78
CA ALA A 437 -14.95 -8.06 4.62
C ALA A 437 -15.49 -8.51 3.26
N MET A 438 -16.37 -7.71 2.61
CA MET A 438 -16.86 -7.99 1.26
C MET A 438 -15.76 -7.97 0.20
N LEU A 439 -14.63 -7.30 0.44
CA LEU A 439 -13.51 -7.28 -0.49
C LEU A 439 -12.97 -8.69 -0.80
N SER A 440 -13.09 -9.63 0.14
CA SER A 440 -12.73 -11.04 -0.04
C SER A 440 -13.50 -11.74 -1.17
N GLN A 441 -14.59 -11.15 -1.64
CA GLN A 441 -15.39 -11.66 -2.77
C GLN A 441 -14.81 -11.27 -4.12
N ALA A 442 -13.92 -10.26 -4.19
CA ALA A 442 -13.29 -9.81 -5.42
C ALA A 442 -12.12 -10.72 -5.81
N LYS A 443 -12.45 -11.87 -6.41
CA LYS A 443 -11.48 -12.96 -6.67
C LYS A 443 -10.36 -12.58 -7.64
N ASP A 444 -10.62 -11.65 -8.55
CA ASP A 444 -9.67 -11.14 -9.54
C ASP A 444 -8.86 -9.93 -9.07
N LEU A 445 -9.06 -9.48 -7.81
CA LEU A 445 -8.35 -8.35 -7.25
C LEU A 445 -6.85 -8.65 -7.17
N LYS A 446 -6.04 -7.77 -7.75
CA LYS A 446 -4.57 -7.85 -7.83
C LYS A 446 -3.89 -6.81 -6.97
N GLU A 447 -4.44 -5.60 -6.97
CA GLU A 447 -3.89 -4.44 -6.25
C GLU A 447 -4.96 -3.76 -5.43
N LEU A 448 -4.68 -3.55 -4.15
CA LEU A 448 -5.60 -2.94 -3.20
C LEU A 448 -4.88 -1.86 -2.37
N ASP A 449 -5.41 -0.64 -2.37
CA ASP A 449 -4.99 0.42 -1.45
C ASP A 449 -6.13 0.78 -0.50
N VAL A 450 -5.96 0.41 0.76
CA VAL A 450 -6.85 0.69 1.89
C VAL A 450 -6.16 1.58 2.92
N GLY A 451 -5.12 2.31 2.53
CA GLY A 451 -4.40 3.19 3.44
C GLY A 451 -5.35 4.20 4.09
N TRP A 452 -5.14 4.49 5.36
CA TRP A 452 -5.96 5.39 6.18
C TRP A 452 -7.43 4.93 6.39
N CYS A 453 -7.77 3.68 6.08
CA CYS A 453 -9.04 3.07 6.49
C CYS A 453 -8.93 2.55 7.93
N ARG A 454 -9.68 3.14 8.87
CA ARG A 454 -9.48 2.94 10.32
C ARG A 454 -9.87 1.56 10.86
N GLU A 455 -10.81 0.90 10.18
CA GLU A 455 -11.34 -0.40 10.57
C GLU A 455 -10.59 -1.58 9.91
N VAL A 456 -9.55 -1.31 9.10
CA VAL A 456 -8.69 -2.37 8.57
C VAL A 456 -7.80 -2.92 9.68
N ASP A 457 -7.94 -4.20 9.98
CA ASP A 457 -7.16 -4.94 10.96
C ASP A 457 -6.63 -6.27 10.39
N ASP A 458 -5.96 -7.06 11.24
CA ASP A 458 -5.39 -8.35 10.83
C ASP A 458 -6.45 -9.39 10.40
N PHE A 459 -7.71 -9.26 10.83
CA PHE A 459 -8.80 -10.14 10.41
C PHE A 459 -9.25 -9.81 9.00
N VAL A 460 -9.50 -8.53 8.70
CA VAL A 460 -9.79 -8.06 7.33
C VAL A 460 -8.67 -8.46 6.38
N MET A 461 -7.41 -8.25 6.78
CA MET A 461 -6.25 -8.63 5.97
C MET A 461 -6.19 -10.14 5.73
N LYS A 462 -6.54 -10.96 6.72
CA LYS A 462 -6.62 -12.42 6.55
C LYS A 462 -7.71 -12.81 5.56
N ASP A 463 -8.91 -12.25 5.70
CA ASP A 463 -10.04 -12.54 4.81
C ASP A 463 -9.73 -12.13 3.36
N LEU A 464 -9.00 -11.04 3.16
CA LEU A 464 -8.49 -10.62 1.86
C LEU A 464 -7.53 -11.64 1.25
N VAL A 465 -6.54 -12.12 2.02
CA VAL A 465 -5.56 -13.11 1.53
C VAL A 465 -6.22 -14.45 1.22
N GLU A 466 -7.17 -14.90 2.05
CA GLU A 466 -7.89 -16.16 1.84
C GLU A 466 -8.95 -16.05 0.73
N GLY A 467 -9.51 -14.85 0.54
CA GLY A 467 -10.56 -14.58 -0.43
C GLY A 467 -10.05 -14.27 -1.84
N CYS A 468 -9.01 -13.46 -1.98
CA CYS A 468 -8.56 -12.90 -3.25
C CYS A 468 -7.37 -13.68 -3.82
N ASN A 469 -7.64 -14.69 -4.65
CA ASN A 469 -6.64 -15.63 -5.17
C ASN A 469 -5.56 -15.00 -6.06
N HIS A 470 -5.83 -13.82 -6.63
CA HIS A 470 -4.93 -13.12 -7.53
C HIS A 470 -4.27 -11.89 -6.90
N LEU A 471 -4.46 -11.68 -5.59
CA LEU A 471 -3.95 -10.53 -4.88
C LEU A 471 -2.42 -10.57 -4.83
N LYS A 472 -1.78 -9.50 -5.30
CA LYS A 472 -0.33 -9.36 -5.37
C LYS A 472 0.19 -8.29 -4.42
N GLU A 473 -0.57 -7.21 -4.30
CA GLU A 473 -0.16 -6.02 -3.56
C GLU A 473 -1.29 -5.46 -2.70
N VAL A 474 -0.98 -5.18 -1.43
CA VAL A 474 -1.85 -4.44 -0.52
C VAL A 474 -1.10 -3.28 0.12
N LYS A 475 -1.65 -2.07 0.03
CA LYS A 475 -1.16 -0.88 0.74
C LYS A 475 -2.11 -0.58 1.91
N CYS A 476 -1.58 -0.58 3.13
CA CYS A 476 -2.33 -0.33 4.35
C CYS A 476 -1.69 0.75 5.24
N TRP A 477 -1.02 1.74 4.63
CA TRP A 477 -0.41 2.87 5.35
C TRP A 477 -1.39 3.55 6.29
N GLY A 478 -1.00 3.77 7.55
CA GLY A 478 -1.87 4.41 8.56
C GLY A 478 -3.02 3.54 9.08
N CYS A 479 -3.05 2.25 8.74
CA CYS A 479 -3.98 1.28 9.33
C CYS A 479 -3.39 0.70 10.61
N ASN A 480 -3.47 1.44 11.71
CA ASN A 480 -2.75 1.14 12.96
C ASN A 480 -3.19 -0.15 13.67
N ARG A 481 -4.26 -0.82 13.20
CA ARG A 481 -4.73 -2.11 13.73
C ARG A 481 -4.13 -3.30 13.00
N VAL A 482 -3.38 -3.08 11.91
CA VAL A 482 -2.66 -4.13 11.18
C VAL A 482 -1.31 -4.35 11.84
N THR A 483 -1.12 -5.52 12.45
CA THR A 483 0.15 -5.91 13.08
C THR A 483 1.02 -6.77 12.16
N GLY A 484 0.44 -7.31 11.08
CA GLY A 484 1.14 -8.14 10.10
C GLY A 484 1.31 -9.60 10.54
N ASN A 485 0.84 -9.96 11.74
CA ASN A 485 0.95 -11.33 12.26
C ASN A 485 0.18 -12.34 11.42
N SER A 486 -0.96 -11.95 10.82
CA SER A 486 -1.77 -12.80 9.95
C SER A 486 -1.18 -13.01 8.55
N LEU A 487 -0.13 -12.27 8.18
CA LEU A 487 0.37 -12.17 6.80
C LEU A 487 1.72 -12.86 6.56
N LYS A 488 2.34 -13.42 7.63
CA LYS A 488 3.71 -13.97 7.65
C LYS A 488 4.00 -15.13 6.67
N ARG A 489 3.01 -15.65 5.93
CA ARG A 489 3.16 -16.78 4.98
C ARG A 489 2.44 -16.55 3.64
N SER A 490 1.99 -15.32 3.38
CA SER A 490 1.32 -15.01 2.11
C SER A 490 2.36 -14.65 1.04
N ALA A 491 2.14 -15.08 -0.20
CA ALA A 491 2.96 -14.67 -1.35
C ALA A 491 2.67 -13.21 -1.80
N ILE A 492 1.98 -12.44 -0.95
CA ILE A 492 1.45 -11.11 -1.23
C ILE A 492 2.40 -10.08 -0.66
N THR A 493 2.69 -9.03 -1.43
CA THR A 493 3.50 -7.91 -0.95
C THR A 493 2.61 -6.92 -0.21
N VAL A 494 2.91 -6.65 1.05
CA VAL A 494 2.12 -5.75 1.89
C VAL A 494 2.98 -4.57 2.30
N TYR A 495 2.50 -3.36 2.02
CA TYR A 495 3.19 -2.11 2.29
C TYR A 495 2.49 -1.30 3.38
N GLY A 496 3.28 -0.60 4.21
CA GLY A 496 2.76 0.39 5.16
C GLY A 496 2.35 -0.17 6.54
N ILE A 497 2.82 -1.36 6.92
CA ILE A 497 2.69 -1.89 8.29
C ILE A 497 3.67 -1.14 9.20
N GLU A 498 3.19 -0.45 10.23
CA GLU A 498 4.02 0.38 11.12
C GLU A 498 5.20 -0.37 11.76
N ALA A 499 5.06 -1.69 12.01
CA ALA A 499 6.13 -2.52 12.54
C ALA A 499 7.34 -2.70 11.60
N GLN A 500 7.18 -2.41 10.30
CA GLN A 500 8.25 -2.40 9.30
C GLN A 500 8.81 -0.99 9.02
N SER A 501 8.22 0.04 9.66
CA SER A 501 8.52 1.46 9.45
C SER A 501 9.47 2.04 10.53
N MET A 502 10.02 1.19 11.41
CA MET A 502 11.08 1.50 12.39
C MET A 502 12.35 0.76 12.01
#